data_AF-H6RV68-F1
#
_entry.id   AF-H6RV68-F1
#
_cell.length_a   1.000
_cell.length_b   1.000
_cell.length_c   1.000
_cell.angle_alpha   90.00
_cell.angle_beta   90.00
_cell.angle_gamma   90.00
#
_symmetry.space_group_name_H-M   'P 1'
#
loop_
_entity.id
_entity.type
_entity.pdbx_description
1 polymer ?
#
loop_
_entity_poly.entity_id
_entity_poly.type
_entity_poly.pdbx_seq_one_letter_code
_entity_poly.pdbx_strand_id
1 'polypeptide(L)'
;MTISEAMSLWATDTDVVRRYRSSMPVSARTVAAELRRRVPGLGSKKQHKLLYYCQGHHLAAVGKPLFRESVSAWDMGPVVGQLWYEEKTGVPSLPTMSEELTEAQLNTIGYVVSRYGALSGTDLEHLTHSESPWLDADRDRRPHESVRIPEQALRSYFEASDDCEDDDATPPPDSQSVRNWLAGVDPENATRPKPQDTVEGLRRYLPRRG
;
A
#
# COMPACT_ATOMS: atom_id res chain seq x y z
N MET A 1 11.70 38.06 22.52
CA MET A 1 10.83 37.24 21.66
C MET A 1 10.86 35.83 22.23
N THR A 2 9.79 35.44 22.91
CA THR A 2 9.68 34.09 23.49
C THR A 2 9.25 33.09 22.41
N ILE A 3 9.56 31.81 22.61
CA ILE A 3 9.10 30.72 21.71
C ILE A 3 7.57 30.76 21.56
N SER A 4 6.84 31.18 22.60
CA SER A 4 5.38 31.39 22.53
C SER A 4 4.95 32.51 21.57
N GLU A 5 5.68 33.63 21.51
CA GLU A 5 5.37 34.75 20.59
C GLU A 5 5.72 34.40 19.14
N ALA A 6 6.86 33.73 18.93
CA ALA A 6 7.20 33.19 17.62
C ALA A 6 6.16 32.16 17.18
N MET A 7 5.60 31.39 18.13
CA MET A 7 4.59 30.39 17.82
C MET A 7 3.20 30.97 17.48
N SER A 8 2.86 32.13 18.03
CA SER A 8 1.60 32.82 17.73
C SER A 8 1.60 33.51 16.36
N LEU A 9 2.78 33.82 15.80
CA LEU A 9 2.91 34.52 14.52
C LEU A 9 2.84 33.60 13.29
N TRP A 10 3.12 32.29 13.41
CA TRP A 10 2.89 31.32 12.31
C TRP A 10 1.47 30.75 12.28
N ALA A 11 0.68 30.95 13.35
CA ALA A 11 -0.67 30.42 13.47
C ALA A 11 -1.73 31.25 12.71
N THR A 12 -1.37 32.40 12.14
CA THR A 12 -2.28 33.27 11.37
C THR A 12 -2.12 33.15 9.85
N ASP A 13 -1.06 32.48 9.38
CA ASP A 13 -0.90 32.15 7.97
C ASP A 13 -1.53 30.77 7.70
N THR A 14 -2.84 30.79 7.45
CA THR A 14 -3.64 29.63 7.10
C THR A 14 -3.03 28.85 5.93
N ASP A 15 -2.34 29.51 5.00
CA ASP A 15 -1.71 28.86 3.83
C ASP A 15 -0.42 28.13 4.19
N VAL A 16 0.39 28.63 5.12
CA VAL A 16 1.58 27.92 5.62
C VAL A 16 1.16 26.69 6.42
N VAL A 17 0.20 26.82 7.34
CA VAL A 17 -0.31 25.69 8.13
C VAL A 17 -0.99 24.65 7.22
N ARG A 18 -1.70 25.10 6.19
CA ARG A 18 -2.31 24.23 5.17
C ARG A 18 -1.24 23.51 4.34
N ARG A 19 -0.22 24.22 3.83
CA ARG A 19 0.91 23.59 3.10
C ARG A 19 1.71 22.61 3.98
N TYR A 20 1.91 22.94 5.25
CA TYR A 20 2.62 22.06 6.19
C TYR A 20 1.82 20.78 6.46
N ARG A 21 0.50 20.91 6.72
CA ARG A 21 -0.41 19.75 6.85
C ARG A 21 -0.52 18.96 5.55
N SER A 22 -0.47 19.62 4.39
CA SER A 22 -0.51 18.96 3.08
C SER A 22 0.74 18.17 2.73
N SER A 23 1.82 18.28 3.52
CA SER A 23 3.09 17.59 3.26
C SER A 23 3.34 16.42 4.22
N MET A 24 2.45 16.12 5.16
CA MET A 24 2.68 15.07 6.15
C MET A 24 2.08 13.73 5.70
N PRO A 25 2.82 12.61 5.86
CA PRO A 25 2.24 11.28 5.68
C PRO A 25 1.09 11.08 6.68
N VAL A 26 0.00 10.48 6.21
CA VAL A 26 -1.13 10.09 7.06
C VAL A 26 -0.89 8.69 7.67
N SER A 27 -1.84 8.15 8.44
CA SER A 27 -1.82 6.73 8.78
C SER A 27 -2.20 5.84 7.60
N ALA A 28 -1.62 4.64 7.56
CA ALA A 28 -2.07 3.56 6.70
C ALA A 28 -3.53 3.19 6.97
N ARG A 29 -4.04 3.40 8.19
CA ARG A 29 -5.46 3.24 8.52
C ARG A 29 -6.34 4.21 7.73
N THR A 30 -5.96 5.49 7.66
CA THR A 30 -6.69 6.52 6.88
C THR A 30 -6.72 6.14 5.39
N VAL A 31 -5.58 5.71 4.84
CA VAL A 31 -5.50 5.25 3.44
C VAL A 31 -6.33 3.98 3.22
N ALA A 32 -6.27 3.02 4.14
CA ALA A 32 -7.08 1.79 4.08
C ALA A 32 -8.58 2.08 4.16
N ALA A 33 -9.00 3.05 4.96
CA ALA A 33 -10.40 3.48 5.02
C ALA A 33 -10.86 4.06 3.68
N GLU A 34 -10.04 4.86 3.00
CA GLU A 34 -10.34 5.35 1.64
C GLU A 34 -10.38 4.22 0.61
N LEU A 35 -9.44 3.28 0.66
CA LEU A 35 -9.44 2.10 -0.22
C LEU A 35 -10.72 1.28 -0.06
N ARG A 36 -11.20 1.07 1.18
CA ARG A 36 -12.47 0.37 1.46
C ARG A 36 -13.69 1.11 0.93
N ARG A 37 -13.68 2.45 0.94
CA ARG A 37 -14.75 3.25 0.34
C ARG A 37 -14.82 3.05 -1.18
N ARG A 38 -13.66 2.96 -1.85
CA ARG A 38 -13.58 2.83 -3.31
C ARG A 38 -13.69 1.39 -3.81
N VAL A 39 -13.34 0.40 -2.99
CA VAL A 39 -13.34 -1.02 -3.34
C VAL A 39 -14.25 -1.78 -2.37
N PRO A 40 -15.55 -1.94 -2.70
CA PRO A 40 -16.48 -2.69 -1.87
C PRO A 40 -16.02 -4.14 -1.65
N GLY A 41 -16.13 -4.64 -0.42
CA GLY A 41 -15.72 -6.01 -0.08
C GLY A 41 -14.20 -6.22 -0.08
N LEU A 42 -13.40 -5.16 0.11
CA LEU A 42 -11.94 -5.23 0.18
C LEU A 42 -11.46 -6.17 1.30
N GLY A 43 -10.99 -7.36 0.92
CA GLY A 43 -10.37 -8.32 1.83
C GLY A 43 -8.99 -7.89 2.32
N SER A 44 -8.57 -8.41 3.48
CA SER A 44 -7.33 -8.01 4.17
C SER A 44 -6.07 -8.20 3.32
N LYS A 45 -5.95 -9.33 2.62
CA LYS A 45 -4.80 -9.59 1.73
C LYS A 45 -4.68 -8.51 0.66
N LYS A 46 -5.76 -8.29 -0.10
CA LYS A 46 -5.83 -7.28 -1.16
C LYS A 46 -5.53 -5.88 -0.63
N GLN A 47 -6.08 -5.50 0.52
CA GLN A 47 -5.82 -4.21 1.14
C GLN A 47 -4.33 -3.94 1.34
N HIS A 48 -3.59 -4.91 1.91
CA HIS A 48 -2.16 -4.72 2.16
C HIS A 48 -1.34 -4.58 0.88
N LYS A 49 -1.75 -5.26 -0.20
CA LYS A 49 -1.12 -5.11 -1.51
C LYS A 49 -1.42 -3.75 -2.13
N LEU A 50 -2.66 -3.29 -2.06
CA LEU A 50 -3.02 -1.95 -2.51
C LEU A 50 -2.31 -0.86 -1.69
N LEU A 51 -2.11 -1.05 -0.38
CA LEU A 51 -1.31 -0.14 0.44
C LEU A 51 0.16 -0.10 -0.01
N TYR A 52 0.75 -1.24 -0.34
CA TYR A 52 2.09 -1.31 -0.90
C TYR A 52 2.19 -0.50 -2.21
N TYR A 53 1.27 -0.70 -3.15
CA TYR A 53 1.23 0.08 -4.40
C TYR A 53 1.00 1.57 -4.14
N CYS A 54 0.12 1.93 -3.20
CA CYS A 54 -0.12 3.33 -2.84
C CYS A 54 1.15 3.99 -2.28
N GLN A 55 1.89 3.31 -1.40
CA GLN A 55 3.14 3.86 -0.86
C GLN A 55 4.20 4.03 -1.95
N GLY A 56 4.37 3.02 -2.80
CA GLY A 56 5.36 3.02 -3.87
C GLY A 56 5.12 4.11 -4.92
N HIS A 57 3.92 4.14 -5.49
CA HIS A 57 3.53 5.16 -6.49
C HIS A 57 3.56 6.58 -5.92
N HIS A 58 3.18 6.78 -4.66
CA HIS A 58 3.26 8.11 -4.05
C HIS A 58 4.72 8.54 -3.80
N LEU A 59 5.57 7.61 -3.37
CA LEU A 59 7.00 7.86 -3.19
C LEU A 59 7.68 8.24 -4.52
N ALA A 60 7.32 7.59 -5.62
CA ALA A 60 7.84 7.91 -6.95
C ALA A 60 7.34 9.29 -7.43
N ALA A 61 6.03 9.52 -7.42
CA ALA A 61 5.45 10.75 -7.95
C ALA A 61 5.70 12.00 -7.09
N VAL A 62 5.73 11.86 -5.76
CA VAL A 62 5.77 12.99 -4.81
C VAL A 62 7.11 13.08 -4.07
N GLY A 63 7.91 12.02 -4.08
CA GLY A 63 9.19 11.96 -3.36
C GLY A 63 9.05 11.84 -1.84
N LYS A 64 7.83 11.63 -1.33
CA LYS A 64 7.49 11.57 0.10
C LYS A 64 6.57 10.38 0.39
N PRO A 65 6.61 9.80 1.60
CA PRO A 65 5.73 8.70 1.96
C PRO A 65 4.26 9.14 1.99
N LEU A 66 3.36 8.27 1.51
CA LEU A 66 1.91 8.49 1.60
C LEU A 66 1.44 8.29 3.04
N PHE A 67 1.91 7.22 3.66
CA PHE A 67 1.67 6.92 5.06
C PHE A 67 2.95 6.60 5.83
N ARG A 68 2.87 6.76 7.14
CA ARG A 68 4.02 6.73 8.08
C ARG A 68 4.45 5.33 8.51
N GLU A 69 3.55 4.36 8.47
CA GLU A 69 3.85 2.97 8.84
C GLU A 69 4.74 2.29 7.79
N SER A 70 5.63 1.41 8.23
CA SER A 70 6.50 0.67 7.31
C SER A 70 5.76 -0.45 6.60
N VAL A 71 6.07 -0.63 5.32
CA VAL A 71 5.76 -1.86 4.58
C VAL A 71 6.87 -2.89 4.82
N SER A 72 6.53 -4.16 5.01
CA SER A 72 7.48 -5.24 5.22
C SER A 72 7.17 -6.42 4.32
N ALA A 73 8.20 -7.15 3.89
CA ALA A 73 8.06 -8.43 3.21
C ALA A 73 7.63 -9.51 4.21
N TRP A 74 6.52 -10.19 3.90
CA TRP A 74 5.97 -11.33 4.62
C TRP A 74 5.79 -12.48 3.64
N ASP A 75 5.53 -13.70 4.15
CA ASP A 75 5.28 -14.89 3.32
C ASP A 75 4.18 -14.66 2.27
N MET A 76 3.12 -13.92 2.64
CA MET A 76 1.99 -13.60 1.78
C MET A 76 2.17 -12.30 0.97
N GLY A 77 3.41 -11.86 0.77
CA GLY A 77 3.77 -10.63 0.06
C GLY A 77 3.93 -9.42 1.00
N PRO A 78 3.99 -8.17 0.48
CA PRO A 78 4.19 -6.99 1.30
C PRO A 78 2.98 -6.70 2.20
N VAL A 79 3.23 -6.33 3.46
CA VAL A 79 2.22 -6.06 4.49
C VAL A 79 2.62 -4.83 5.31
N VAL A 80 1.62 -4.00 5.62
CA VAL A 80 1.75 -2.94 6.64
C VAL A 80 1.49 -3.60 8.00
N GLY A 81 2.56 -4.08 8.63
CA GLY A 81 2.48 -4.96 9.80
C GLY A 81 1.68 -4.36 10.95
N GLN A 82 1.94 -3.09 11.29
CA GLN A 82 1.21 -2.40 12.35
C GLN A 82 -0.30 -2.42 12.11
N LEU A 83 -0.76 -2.01 10.92
CA LEU A 83 -2.18 -2.01 10.58
C LEU A 83 -2.76 -3.43 10.63
N TRP A 84 -2.02 -4.43 10.16
CA TRP A 84 -2.46 -5.82 10.21
C TRP A 84 -2.72 -6.30 11.66
N TYR A 85 -1.81 -5.99 12.58
CA TYR A 85 -1.98 -6.34 13.99
C TYR A 85 -3.16 -5.61 14.62
N GLU A 86 -3.32 -4.31 14.36
CA GLU A 86 -4.43 -3.49 14.87
C GLU A 86 -5.79 -4.03 14.43
N GLU A 87 -5.94 -4.34 13.14
CA GLU A 87 -7.19 -4.86 12.58
C GLU A 87 -7.49 -6.27 13.08
N LYS A 88 -6.45 -7.07 13.35
CA LYS A 88 -6.62 -8.43 13.88
C LYS A 88 -7.01 -8.44 15.36
N THR A 89 -6.43 -7.56 16.18
CA THR A 89 -6.71 -7.51 17.63
C THR A 89 -7.90 -6.62 17.97
N GLY A 90 -8.30 -5.73 17.06
CA GLY A 90 -9.28 -4.68 17.33
C GLY A 90 -8.73 -3.57 18.23
N VAL A 91 -7.43 -3.57 18.53
CA VAL A 91 -6.79 -2.61 19.41
C VAL A 91 -5.94 -1.65 18.57
N PRO A 92 -6.31 -0.36 18.49
CA PRO A 92 -5.50 0.62 17.77
C PRO A 92 -4.21 0.93 18.54
N SER A 93 -3.08 1.08 17.85
CA SER A 93 -1.79 1.40 18.49
C SER A 93 -1.70 2.87 18.92
N LEU A 94 -2.48 3.74 18.28
CA LEU A 94 -2.59 5.16 18.57
C LEU A 94 -4.05 5.61 18.49
N PRO A 95 -4.44 6.67 19.23
CA PRO A 95 -5.77 7.26 19.12
C PRO A 95 -6.12 7.58 17.67
N THR A 96 -7.34 7.24 17.25
CA THR A 96 -7.83 7.57 15.92
C THR A 96 -7.99 9.09 15.82
N MET A 97 -7.03 9.73 15.17
CA MET A 97 -7.16 11.12 14.74
C MET A 97 -7.75 11.10 13.33
N SER A 98 -8.77 11.93 13.09
CA SER A 98 -9.29 12.14 11.74
C SER A 98 -8.24 12.90 10.95
N GLU A 99 -7.55 12.22 10.05
CA GLU A 99 -6.60 12.80 9.12
C GLU A 99 -7.32 13.03 7.78
N GLU A 100 -7.24 14.25 7.26
CA GLU A 100 -7.75 14.57 5.93
C GLU A 100 -6.69 14.20 4.88
N LEU A 101 -7.14 13.50 3.83
CA LEU A 101 -6.29 13.20 2.67
C LEU A 101 -6.23 14.42 1.77
N THR A 102 -5.04 14.77 1.30
CA THR A 102 -4.83 15.80 0.29
C THR A 102 -5.20 15.28 -1.11
N GLU A 103 -5.37 16.20 -2.06
CA GLU A 103 -5.60 15.86 -3.48
C GLU A 103 -4.52 14.94 -4.05
N ALA A 104 -3.23 15.21 -3.77
CA ALA A 104 -2.14 14.35 -4.24
C ALA A 104 -2.26 12.91 -3.71
N GLN A 105 -2.63 12.76 -2.44
CA GLN A 105 -2.83 11.46 -1.81
C GLN A 105 -4.07 10.75 -2.39
N LEU A 106 -5.18 11.48 -2.58
CA LEU A 106 -6.41 10.96 -3.19
C LEU A 106 -6.20 10.53 -4.66
N ASN A 107 -5.36 11.26 -5.40
CA ASN A 107 -4.98 10.94 -6.78
C ASN A 107 -4.18 9.64 -6.84
N THR A 108 -3.15 9.47 -5.99
CA THR A 108 -2.41 8.21 -5.91
C THR A 108 -3.35 7.04 -5.56
N ILE A 109 -4.23 7.21 -4.56
CA ILE A 109 -5.18 6.15 -4.20
C ILE A 109 -6.12 5.84 -5.37
N GLY A 110 -6.57 6.85 -6.12
CA GLY A 110 -7.42 6.68 -7.30
C GLY A 110 -6.73 5.92 -8.42
N TYR A 111 -5.49 6.29 -8.71
CA TYR A 111 -4.65 5.61 -9.69
C TYR A 111 -4.41 4.14 -9.31
N VAL A 112 -4.08 3.85 -8.05
CA VAL A 112 -3.89 2.47 -7.59
C VAL A 112 -5.18 1.66 -7.69
N VAL A 113 -6.33 2.26 -7.35
CA VAL A 113 -7.62 1.59 -7.51
C VAL A 113 -7.95 1.34 -8.98
N SER A 114 -7.69 2.28 -9.89
CA SER A 114 -7.96 2.06 -11.31
C SER A 114 -7.06 0.96 -11.91
N ARG A 115 -5.78 0.94 -11.54
CA ARG A 115 -4.78 0.01 -12.08
C ARG A 115 -4.86 -1.39 -11.48
N TYR A 116 -5.06 -1.50 -10.17
CA TYR A 116 -4.95 -2.77 -9.43
C TYR A 116 -6.26 -3.23 -8.76
N GLY A 117 -7.27 -2.35 -8.71
CA GLY A 117 -8.51 -2.58 -7.94
C GLY A 117 -9.38 -3.72 -8.45
N ALA A 118 -9.20 -4.18 -9.69
CA ALA A 118 -9.92 -5.33 -10.26
C ALA A 118 -9.19 -6.68 -10.07
N LEU A 119 -7.95 -6.67 -9.59
CA LEU A 119 -7.17 -7.87 -9.29
C LEU A 119 -7.62 -8.52 -7.98
N SER A 120 -7.50 -9.84 -7.88
CA SER A 120 -7.73 -10.56 -6.62
C SER A 120 -6.59 -10.34 -5.64
N GLY A 121 -6.78 -10.63 -4.35
CA GLY A 121 -5.66 -10.58 -3.41
C GLY A 121 -4.56 -11.59 -3.74
N THR A 122 -4.90 -12.72 -4.35
CA THR A 122 -3.93 -13.74 -4.82
C THR A 122 -3.21 -13.27 -6.09
N ASP A 123 -3.91 -12.61 -7.02
CA ASP A 123 -3.31 -12.03 -8.22
C ASP A 123 -2.25 -10.98 -7.82
N LEU A 124 -2.60 -10.13 -6.85
CA LEU A 124 -1.70 -9.10 -6.33
C LEU A 124 -0.53 -9.68 -5.53
N GLU A 125 -0.76 -10.77 -4.79
CA GLU A 125 0.30 -11.49 -4.09
C GLU A 125 1.35 -12.02 -5.07
N HIS A 126 0.91 -12.77 -6.10
CA HIS A 126 1.80 -13.26 -7.16
C HIS A 126 2.55 -12.11 -7.84
N LEU A 127 1.85 -11.03 -8.16
CA LEU A 127 2.47 -9.85 -8.77
C LEU A 127 3.57 -9.31 -7.86
N THR A 128 3.26 -9.00 -6.59
CA THR A 128 4.25 -8.45 -5.65
C THR A 128 5.42 -9.40 -5.37
N HIS A 129 5.22 -10.72 -5.44
CA HIS A 129 6.32 -11.69 -5.32
C HIS A 129 7.26 -11.71 -6.52
N SER A 130 6.87 -11.14 -7.65
CA SER A 130 7.73 -10.99 -8.83
C SER A 130 8.48 -9.65 -8.87
N GLU A 131 8.24 -8.75 -7.93
CA GLU A 131 8.81 -7.39 -7.92
C GLU A 131 10.06 -7.28 -7.05
N SER A 132 11.06 -6.52 -7.50
CA SER A 132 12.36 -6.42 -6.82
C SER A 132 12.27 -5.91 -5.37
N PRO A 133 11.40 -4.95 -4.97
CA PRO A 133 11.37 -4.49 -3.59
C PRO A 133 11.01 -5.60 -2.60
N TRP A 134 10.11 -6.50 -2.98
CA TRP A 134 9.77 -7.64 -2.16
C TRP A 134 10.83 -8.74 -2.25
N LEU A 135 11.27 -9.11 -3.46
CA LEU A 135 12.28 -10.15 -3.68
C LEU A 135 13.59 -9.87 -2.94
N ASP A 136 14.06 -8.62 -3.00
CA ASP A 136 15.32 -8.23 -2.34
C ASP A 136 15.20 -8.23 -0.82
N ALA A 137 14.05 -7.81 -0.29
CA ALA A 137 13.78 -7.89 1.14
C ALA A 137 13.55 -9.35 1.62
N ASP A 138 13.06 -10.22 0.75
CA ASP A 138 12.77 -11.63 1.04
C ASP A 138 14.02 -12.52 0.99
N ARG A 139 15.04 -12.14 0.20
CA ARG A 139 16.22 -12.94 -0.11
C ARG A 139 16.84 -13.67 1.08
N ASP A 140 17.01 -12.98 2.20
CA ASP A 140 17.61 -13.51 3.43
C ASP A 140 16.61 -13.63 4.59
N ARG A 141 15.31 -13.43 4.31
CA ARG A 141 14.24 -13.49 5.31
C ARG A 141 13.93 -14.95 5.63
N ARG A 142 13.83 -15.28 6.92
CA ARG A 142 13.37 -16.60 7.34
C ARG A 142 11.85 -16.73 7.16
N PRO A 143 11.34 -17.93 6.82
CA PRO A 143 9.90 -18.17 6.79
C PRO A 143 9.23 -17.73 8.09
N HIS A 144 8.04 -17.14 8.00
CA HIS A 144 7.25 -16.62 9.12
C HIS A 144 7.84 -15.41 9.88
N GLU A 145 8.99 -14.89 9.47
CA GLU A 145 9.50 -13.60 9.91
C GLU A 145 9.07 -12.49 8.95
N SER A 146 9.28 -11.22 9.33
CA SER A 146 9.03 -10.08 8.44
C SER A 146 10.23 -9.17 8.40
N VAL A 147 10.60 -8.67 7.22
CA VAL A 147 11.71 -7.73 7.03
C VAL A 147 11.17 -6.45 6.41
N ARG A 148 11.57 -5.28 6.92
CA ARG A 148 11.14 -3.98 6.39
C ARG A 148 11.65 -3.82 4.96
N ILE A 149 10.75 -3.42 4.05
CA ILE A 149 11.12 -2.98 2.70
C ILE A 149 11.54 -1.51 2.81
N PRO A 150 12.78 -1.14 2.41
CA PRO A 150 13.21 0.26 2.44
C PRO A 150 12.36 1.14 1.52
N GLU A 151 11.99 2.35 1.98
CA GLU A 151 11.23 3.31 1.17
C GLU A 151 11.98 3.70 -0.11
N GLN A 152 13.32 3.79 -0.04
CA GLN A 152 14.14 4.04 -1.23
C GLN A 152 14.02 2.91 -2.27
N ALA A 153 13.90 1.65 -1.82
CA ALA A 153 13.74 0.51 -2.73
C ALA A 153 12.37 0.56 -3.43
N LEU A 154 11.30 0.90 -2.68
CA LEU A 154 9.98 1.16 -3.27
C LEU A 154 10.08 2.30 -4.29
N ARG A 155 10.59 3.46 -3.87
CA ARG A 155 10.71 4.65 -4.72
C ARG A 155 11.42 4.34 -6.03
N SER A 156 12.61 3.76 -5.97
CA SER A 156 13.42 3.48 -7.16
C SER A 156 12.76 2.47 -8.10
N TYR A 157 12.03 1.47 -7.59
CA TYR A 157 11.29 0.51 -8.41
C TYR A 157 10.12 1.18 -9.15
N PHE A 158 9.35 2.01 -8.45
CA PHE A 158 8.17 2.66 -9.04
C PHE A 158 8.54 3.83 -9.96
N GLU A 159 9.61 4.58 -9.68
CA GLU A 159 10.15 5.58 -10.62
C GLU A 159 10.56 4.91 -11.95
N ALA A 160 11.32 3.81 -11.90
CA ALA A 160 11.76 3.10 -13.10
C ALA A 160 10.61 2.45 -13.89
N SER A 161 9.50 2.14 -13.21
CA SER A 161 8.31 1.55 -13.83
C SER A 161 7.43 2.61 -14.51
N ASP A 162 7.45 3.85 -14.03
CA ASP A 162 6.69 4.96 -14.64
C ASP A 162 7.47 5.57 -15.83
N ASP A 163 8.82 5.59 -15.78
CA ASP A 163 9.68 6.13 -16.85
C ASP A 163 9.61 5.35 -18.18
N CYS A 164 9.10 4.11 -18.19
CA CYS A 164 8.89 3.33 -19.41
C CYS A 164 7.49 3.50 -20.03
N GLU A 165 6.59 4.25 -19.37
CA GLU A 165 5.19 4.44 -19.77
C GLU A 165 4.95 5.74 -20.56
N ASP A 166 6.01 6.45 -20.99
CA ASP A 166 5.97 7.68 -21.81
C ASP A 166 5.52 7.45 -23.29
N ASP A 167 4.76 6.38 -23.56
CA ASP A 167 4.05 6.21 -24.84
C ASP A 167 2.54 6.19 -24.53
N ASP A 168 1.81 7.14 -25.13
CA ASP A 168 0.37 7.46 -25.04
C ASP A 168 -0.57 6.31 -25.48
N ALA A 169 -0.10 5.07 -25.37
CA ALA A 169 -0.67 3.86 -25.96
C ALA A 169 -0.63 2.63 -25.04
N THR A 170 -0.08 2.69 -23.81
CA THR A 170 -0.14 1.53 -22.89
C THR A 170 -1.31 1.71 -21.92
N PRO A 171 -2.51 1.16 -22.20
CA PRO A 171 -3.59 1.20 -21.22
C PRO A 171 -3.12 0.55 -19.91
N PRO A 172 -3.51 1.08 -18.73
CA PRO A 172 -3.21 0.45 -17.46
C PRO A 172 -3.60 -1.01 -17.60
N PRO A 173 -2.71 -1.95 -17.27
CA PRO A 173 -2.78 -3.29 -17.80
C PRO A 173 -4.17 -3.81 -17.51
N ASP A 174 -4.96 -3.94 -18.58
CA ASP A 174 -6.38 -4.16 -18.39
C ASP A 174 -6.49 -5.47 -17.62
N SER A 175 -7.53 -5.61 -16.79
CA SER A 175 -7.61 -6.77 -15.93
C SER A 175 -7.60 -8.08 -16.72
N GLN A 176 -7.97 -8.06 -18.00
CA GLN A 176 -7.87 -9.21 -18.91
C GLN A 176 -6.43 -9.46 -19.36
N SER A 177 -5.63 -8.44 -19.66
CA SER A 177 -4.22 -8.54 -20.02
C SER A 177 -3.35 -9.05 -18.86
N VAL A 178 -3.56 -8.55 -17.62
CA VAL A 178 -2.91 -9.13 -16.42
C VAL A 178 -3.40 -10.54 -16.17
N ARG A 179 -4.71 -10.80 -16.30
CA ARG A 179 -5.26 -12.16 -16.17
C ARG A 179 -4.71 -13.12 -17.22
N ASN A 180 -4.53 -12.68 -18.47
CA ASN A 180 -4.00 -13.52 -19.55
C ASN A 180 -2.52 -13.84 -19.31
N TRP A 181 -1.75 -12.86 -18.81
CA TRP A 181 -0.39 -13.08 -18.36
C TRP A 181 -0.32 -14.07 -17.19
N LEU A 182 -1.16 -13.88 -16.15
CA LEU A 182 -1.25 -14.81 -15.00
C LEU A 182 -1.79 -16.20 -15.37
N ALA A 183 -2.72 -16.29 -16.33
CA ALA A 183 -3.28 -17.55 -16.82
C ALA A 183 -2.29 -18.35 -17.67
N GLY A 184 -1.34 -17.67 -18.32
CA GLY A 184 -0.21 -18.30 -19.00
C GLY A 184 0.79 -18.96 -18.04
N VAL A 185 0.74 -18.61 -16.74
CA VAL A 185 1.60 -19.18 -15.69
C VAL A 185 0.98 -20.44 -15.05
N ASP A 186 -0.36 -20.57 -15.04
CA ASP A 186 -1.07 -21.77 -14.58
C ASP A 186 -2.53 -21.82 -15.13
N PRO A 187 -2.88 -22.82 -15.97
CA PRO A 187 -4.22 -22.95 -16.57
C PRO A 187 -5.35 -23.24 -15.57
N GLU A 188 -5.06 -23.70 -14.34
CA GLU A 188 -6.10 -23.95 -13.32
C GLU A 188 -6.57 -22.67 -12.61
N ASN A 189 -5.81 -21.58 -12.70
CA ASN A 189 -6.09 -20.34 -11.98
C ASN A 189 -7.23 -19.52 -12.62
N ALA A 190 -7.45 -19.66 -13.93
CA ALA A 190 -8.42 -18.85 -14.69
C ALA A 190 -9.90 -19.22 -14.44
N THR A 191 -10.17 -20.45 -14.02
CA THR A 191 -11.53 -21.01 -13.88
C THR A 191 -11.98 -21.12 -12.42
N ARG A 192 -11.07 -20.88 -11.46
CA ARG A 192 -11.33 -21.10 -10.05
C ARG A 192 -12.04 -19.88 -9.43
N PRO A 193 -13.15 -20.08 -8.69
CA PRO A 193 -13.76 -18.98 -7.93
C PRO A 193 -12.72 -18.42 -6.96
N LYS A 194 -12.43 -17.13 -7.11
CA LYS A 194 -11.44 -16.41 -6.32
C LYS A 194 -11.84 -16.49 -4.84
N PRO A 195 -11.03 -17.13 -3.98
CA PRO A 195 -11.37 -17.26 -2.57
C PRO A 195 -11.56 -15.87 -1.96
N GLN A 196 -12.60 -15.69 -1.15
CA GLN A 196 -12.67 -14.51 -0.31
C GLN A 196 -11.51 -14.57 0.68
N ASP A 197 -10.63 -13.58 0.65
CA ASP A 197 -9.50 -13.44 1.57
C ASP A 197 -10.02 -13.08 2.98
N THR A 198 -10.57 -14.07 3.69
CA THR A 198 -11.05 -13.89 5.07
C THR A 198 -9.85 -13.72 6.00
N VAL A 199 -10.03 -12.91 7.05
CA VAL A 199 -9.01 -12.73 8.10
C VAL A 199 -8.59 -14.07 8.71
N GLU A 200 -9.55 -15.00 8.82
CA GLU A 200 -9.32 -16.35 9.34
C GLU A 200 -8.45 -17.21 8.41
N GLY A 201 -8.66 -17.13 7.10
CA GLY A 201 -7.82 -17.80 6.10
C GLY A 201 -6.36 -17.36 6.13
N LEU A 202 -6.08 -16.11 6.52
CA LEU A 202 -4.72 -15.58 6.65
C LEU A 202 -4.01 -16.03 7.94
N ARG A 203 -4.74 -16.47 8.98
CA ARG A 203 -4.14 -16.87 10.27
C ARG A 203 -3.24 -18.11 10.19
N ARG A 204 -3.40 -18.94 9.16
CA ARG A 204 -2.62 -20.17 8.94
C ARG A 204 -1.13 -19.93 8.64
N TYR A 205 -0.77 -18.72 8.24
CA TYR A 205 0.60 -18.34 7.84
C TYR A 205 1.38 -17.66 8.96
N LEU A 206 0.84 -17.64 10.18
CA LEU A 206 1.52 -17.05 11.33
C LEU A 206 2.39 -18.09 12.03
N PRO A 207 3.57 -17.69 12.53
CA PRO A 207 4.33 -18.55 13.42
C PRO A 207 3.44 -18.87 14.63
N ARG A 208 3.29 -20.16 14.93
CA ARG A 208 2.66 -20.59 16.19
C ARG A 208 3.52 -20.03 17.30
N ARG A 209 3.02 -19.04 18.04
CA ARG A 209 3.66 -18.62 19.28
C ARG A 209 3.61 -19.82 20.23
N GLY A 210 4.79 -20.38 20.52
CA GLY A 210 4.99 -21.24 21.67
C GLY A 210 4.88 -20.44 22.96
#